data_AF-A0A4D5RLV4-F1
#
_entry.id   AF-A0A4D5RLV4-F1
#
_cell.length_a   1.000
_cell.length_b   1.000
_cell.length_c   1.000
_cell.angle_alpha   90.00
_cell.angle_beta   90.00
_cell.angle_gamma   90.00
#
_symmetry.space_group_name_H-M   'P 1'
#
loop_
_entity.id
_entity.type
_entity.pdbx_description
1 polymer ?
#
loop_
_entity_poly.entity_id
_entity_poly.type
_entity_poly.pdbx_seq_one_letter_code
_entity_poly.pdbx_strand_id
1 'polypeptide(L)'
;MVHLTSSRTTAFVLLFVLSVERGASDQPECDFDEFHKLYSPVVYNLNFKITGEPNTPSILKTDCNNLENDTQRVETFLEGCSVDKDGFMKKRITGLQLTKESLCGSELKEDLNIWKDCFNPKVFAECKKNVEERLNKLEQDGALDVTGDRLCRNRSLSFQCALQAGAGCPQKAERARKAVENYINALMDTSICRRPTEYACEDDLFRNCYWSVPDPRVWQLPMFPSGADELAEGCKVAKSVPTCTRNVQIEQCSEQEKIYLRTVEDGFRRSLDSLCDEKLPASAEVWNNCLNLEALKNCTSKIQYPRNFGIKDPYLETCREEEETLKCE
;
A
#
# COMPACT_ATOMS: atom_id res chain seq x y z
N MET A 1 31.38 -53.23 48.20
CA MET A 1 32.54 -52.57 47.56
C MET A 1 32.68 -53.17 46.17
N VAL A 2 32.57 -52.47 45.05
CA VAL A 2 32.78 -51.04 44.75
C VAL A 2 31.73 -50.59 43.73
N HIS A 3 31.03 -49.51 44.05
CA HIS A 3 30.27 -48.68 43.12
C HIS A 3 31.23 -48.10 42.08
N LEU A 4 31.02 -48.41 40.80
CA LEU A 4 31.64 -47.66 39.70
C LEU A 4 30.66 -46.58 39.23
N THR A 5 30.74 -45.44 39.91
CA THR A 5 30.30 -44.14 39.40
C THR A 5 31.36 -43.60 38.43
N SER A 6 31.03 -43.52 37.14
CA SER A 6 31.76 -42.78 36.11
C SER A 6 30.84 -42.78 34.88
N SER A 7 30.43 -41.70 34.25
CA SER A 7 30.95 -40.35 34.19
C SER A 7 29.74 -39.45 33.84
N ARG A 8 29.45 -38.45 34.69
CA ARG A 8 28.49 -37.38 34.36
C ARG A 8 28.93 -36.56 33.14
N THR A 9 30.18 -36.69 32.71
CA THR A 9 30.80 -35.89 31.66
C THR A 9 30.30 -36.26 30.26
N THR A 10 29.90 -37.51 30.01
CA THR A 10 29.36 -37.94 28.71
C THR A 10 27.91 -37.47 28.48
N ALA A 11 27.12 -37.31 29.54
CA ALA A 11 25.76 -36.79 29.45
C ALA A 11 25.73 -35.27 29.20
N PHE A 12 26.69 -34.51 29.75
CA PHE A 12 26.81 -33.07 29.50
C PHE A 12 27.26 -32.76 28.07
N VAL A 13 28.16 -33.56 27.48
CA VAL A 13 28.57 -33.36 26.08
C VAL A 13 27.42 -33.65 25.11
N LEU A 14 26.60 -34.69 25.35
CA LEU A 14 25.41 -34.97 24.53
C LEU A 14 24.30 -33.92 24.70
N LEU A 15 24.12 -33.34 25.90
CA LEU A 15 23.20 -32.22 26.12
C LEU A 15 23.70 -30.92 25.47
N PHE A 16 25.02 -30.67 25.41
CA PHE A 16 25.58 -29.55 24.67
C PHE A 16 25.43 -29.72 23.15
N VAL A 17 25.66 -30.92 22.61
CA VAL A 17 25.46 -31.19 21.16
C VAL A 17 23.98 -31.10 20.77
N LEU A 18 23.06 -31.59 21.60
CA LEU A 18 21.61 -31.47 21.37
C LEU A 18 21.06 -30.06 21.63
N SER A 19 21.76 -29.21 22.38
CA SER A 19 21.40 -27.79 22.58
C SER A 19 21.96 -26.89 21.49
N VAL A 20 23.03 -27.32 20.80
CA VAL A 20 23.58 -26.64 19.62
C VAL A 20 22.75 -26.98 18.37
N GLU A 21 22.15 -28.17 18.26
CA GLU A 21 21.25 -28.52 17.15
C GLU A 21 19.82 -27.95 17.28
N ARG A 22 19.44 -27.39 18.45
CA ARG A 22 18.14 -26.71 18.64
C ARG A 22 18.22 -25.21 18.78
N GLY A 23 19.42 -24.64 18.77
CA GLY A 23 19.64 -23.25 18.40
C GLY A 23 19.85 -23.17 16.89
N ALA A 24 18.83 -23.45 16.09
CA ALA A 24 18.74 -22.73 14.84
C ALA A 24 18.72 -21.26 15.28
N SER A 25 19.87 -20.58 15.20
CA SER A 25 19.89 -19.13 15.29
C SER A 25 18.90 -18.69 14.23
N ASP A 26 17.68 -18.37 14.64
CA ASP A 26 16.75 -17.63 13.80
C ASP A 26 17.55 -16.39 13.43
N GLN A 27 18.05 -16.37 12.18
CA GLN A 27 18.80 -15.24 11.67
C GLN A 27 17.96 -13.99 11.93
N PRO A 28 18.59 -12.86 12.31
CA PRO A 28 17.83 -11.64 12.53
C PRO A 28 17.03 -11.31 11.28
N GLU A 29 15.84 -10.71 11.45
CA GLU A 29 15.06 -10.25 10.30
C GLU A 29 15.85 -9.17 9.55
N CYS A 30 15.78 -9.20 8.21
CA CYS A 30 16.49 -8.24 7.40
C CYS A 30 15.92 -6.83 7.58
N ASP A 31 16.82 -5.85 7.75
CA ASP A 31 16.46 -4.44 7.82
C ASP A 31 16.09 -3.91 6.42
N PHE A 32 14.86 -3.43 6.25
CA PHE A 32 14.38 -2.88 4.98
C PHE A 32 15.12 -1.60 4.57
N ASP A 33 15.49 -0.73 5.51
CA ASP A 33 16.19 0.52 5.20
C ASP A 33 17.62 0.24 4.74
N GLU A 34 18.29 -0.75 5.33
CA GLU A 34 19.60 -1.21 4.87
C GLU A 34 19.51 -1.81 3.46
N PHE A 35 18.55 -2.70 3.22
CA PHE A 35 18.26 -3.20 1.89
C PHE A 35 18.00 -2.06 0.91
N HIS A 36 17.09 -1.13 1.22
CA HIS A 36 16.75 0.02 0.38
C HIS A 36 17.96 0.89 0.01
N LYS A 37 18.84 1.18 0.97
CA LYS A 37 20.09 1.92 0.71
C LYS A 37 21.03 1.21 -0.26
N LEU A 38 20.99 -0.13 -0.30
CA LEU A 38 21.83 -0.91 -1.21
C LEU A 38 21.34 -0.81 -2.66
N TYR A 39 20.09 -1.17 -2.95
CA TYR A 39 19.62 -1.33 -4.34
C TYR A 39 18.96 -0.08 -4.93
N SER A 40 18.38 0.80 -4.11
CA SER A 40 17.61 1.95 -4.59
C SER A 40 18.44 2.90 -5.47
N PRO A 41 19.68 3.28 -5.09
CA PRO A 41 20.50 4.15 -5.92
C PRO A 41 20.80 3.57 -7.30
N VAL A 42 21.00 2.26 -7.44
CA VAL A 42 21.31 1.68 -8.76
C VAL A 42 20.10 1.64 -9.67
N VAL A 43 18.96 1.16 -9.19
CA VAL A 43 17.73 1.11 -10.00
C VAL A 43 17.32 2.51 -10.47
N TYR A 44 17.44 3.52 -9.60
CA TYR A 44 17.13 4.90 -9.94
C TYR A 44 18.09 5.49 -10.99
N ASN A 45 19.35 5.03 -11.02
CA ASN A 45 20.38 5.52 -11.93
C ASN A 45 20.52 4.67 -13.21
N LEU A 46 19.68 3.66 -13.42
CA LEU A 46 19.64 2.94 -14.69
C LEU A 46 19.21 3.89 -15.83
N ASN A 47 19.83 3.72 -16.98
CA ASN A 47 19.58 4.57 -18.17
C ASN A 47 18.50 3.99 -19.09
N PHE A 48 17.94 2.84 -18.72
CA PHE A 48 16.95 2.09 -19.47
C PHE A 48 15.75 2.96 -19.90
N LYS A 49 15.42 2.88 -21.18
CA LYS A 49 14.36 3.66 -21.80
C LYS A 49 13.06 2.88 -21.87
N ILE A 50 12.02 3.46 -21.26
CA ILE A 50 10.68 2.89 -21.17
C ILE A 50 9.82 3.26 -22.40
N THR A 51 9.98 4.47 -22.93
CA THR A 51 9.02 5.12 -23.85
C THR A 51 9.35 4.99 -25.34
N GLY A 52 9.75 3.80 -25.79
CA GLY A 52 10.04 3.53 -27.20
C GLY A 52 11.30 4.21 -27.75
N GLU A 53 12.08 4.87 -26.89
CA GLU A 53 13.40 5.40 -27.26
C GLU A 53 14.42 4.25 -27.35
N PRO A 54 15.50 4.40 -28.14
CA PRO A 54 16.45 3.32 -28.33
C PRO A 54 17.27 3.02 -27.07
N ASN A 55 17.18 1.78 -26.60
CA ASN A 55 18.11 1.23 -25.63
C ASN A 55 19.39 0.78 -26.36
N THR A 56 20.39 1.66 -26.40
CA THR A 56 21.65 1.39 -27.09
C THR A 56 22.42 0.23 -26.43
N PRO A 57 23.30 -0.48 -27.17
CA PRO A 57 24.12 -1.54 -26.58
C PRO A 57 24.95 -1.10 -25.38
N SER A 58 25.44 0.16 -25.39
CA SER A 58 26.17 0.72 -24.25
C SER A 58 25.28 0.92 -23.03
N ILE A 59 24.04 1.39 -23.20
CA ILE A 59 23.07 1.53 -22.11
C ILE A 59 22.80 0.16 -21.47
N LEU A 60 22.43 -0.83 -22.28
CA LEU A 60 22.12 -2.18 -21.79
C LEU A 60 23.30 -2.81 -21.06
N LYS A 61 24.51 -2.66 -21.60
CA LYS A 61 25.74 -3.18 -20.96
C LYS A 61 26.02 -2.49 -19.62
N THR A 62 25.96 -1.15 -19.58
CA THR A 62 26.21 -0.39 -18.35
C THR A 62 25.17 -0.71 -17.28
N ASP A 63 23.89 -0.73 -17.65
CA ASP A 63 22.79 -1.01 -16.72
C ASP A 63 22.86 -2.45 -16.19
N CYS A 64 23.17 -3.43 -17.05
CA CYS A 64 23.37 -4.81 -16.63
C CYS A 64 24.55 -4.95 -15.66
N ASN A 65 25.72 -4.36 -15.97
CA ASN A 65 26.88 -4.39 -15.07
C ASN A 65 26.55 -3.77 -13.68
N ASN A 66 25.79 -2.68 -13.66
CA ASN A 66 25.37 -2.05 -12.40
C ASN A 66 24.44 -2.98 -11.60
N LEU A 67 23.48 -3.62 -12.27
CA LEU A 67 22.56 -4.59 -11.65
C LEU A 67 23.27 -5.84 -11.13
N GLU A 68 24.27 -6.35 -11.85
CA GLU A 68 25.07 -7.50 -11.40
C GLU A 68 25.83 -7.19 -10.11
N ASN A 69 26.53 -6.05 -10.07
CA ASN A 69 27.29 -5.63 -8.88
C ASN A 69 26.38 -5.44 -7.66
N ASP A 70 25.23 -4.80 -7.84
CA ASP A 70 24.30 -4.54 -6.74
C ASP A 70 23.57 -5.80 -6.29
N THR A 71 23.21 -6.69 -7.23
CA THR A 71 22.60 -7.97 -6.85
C THR A 71 23.56 -8.79 -6.02
N GLN A 72 24.86 -8.79 -6.35
CA GLN A 72 25.87 -9.45 -5.52
C GLN A 72 25.93 -8.85 -4.10
N ARG A 73 25.88 -7.53 -3.96
CA ARG A 73 25.86 -6.85 -2.64
C ARG A 73 24.59 -7.20 -1.84
N VAL A 74 23.44 -7.26 -2.51
CA VAL A 74 22.17 -7.68 -1.91
C VAL A 74 22.23 -9.14 -1.48
N GLU A 75 22.76 -10.04 -2.31
CA GLU A 75 22.92 -11.46 -1.96
C GLU A 75 23.81 -11.62 -0.72
N THR A 76 24.94 -10.91 -0.64
CA THR A 76 25.79 -10.90 0.56
C THR A 76 25.07 -10.33 1.80
N PHE A 77 24.24 -9.29 1.66
CA PHE A 77 23.42 -8.78 2.76
C PHE A 77 22.42 -9.84 3.25
N LEU A 78 21.76 -10.55 2.33
CA LEU A 78 20.78 -11.59 2.63
C LEU A 78 21.40 -12.85 3.26
N GLU A 79 22.71 -13.08 3.12
CA GLU A 79 23.40 -14.15 3.87
C GLU A 79 23.41 -13.88 5.39
N GLY A 80 23.27 -12.61 5.81
CA GLY A 80 23.33 -12.19 7.20
C GLY A 80 22.00 -12.15 7.95
N CYS A 81 20.86 -12.31 7.27
CA CYS A 81 19.53 -12.10 7.82
C CYS A 81 18.46 -12.99 7.16
N SER A 82 17.28 -13.12 7.78
CA SER A 82 16.14 -13.86 7.20
C SER A 82 15.07 -12.90 6.68
N VAL A 83 14.56 -13.18 5.48
CA VAL A 83 13.38 -12.51 4.90
C VAL A 83 12.11 -13.34 5.02
N ASP A 84 12.15 -14.48 5.72
CA ASP A 84 11.12 -15.50 5.53
C ASP A 84 9.71 -15.09 5.95
N LYS A 85 9.64 -14.20 6.94
CA LYS A 85 8.38 -13.67 7.48
C LYS A 85 7.97 -12.34 6.85
N ASP A 86 8.85 -11.72 6.06
CA ASP A 86 8.61 -10.40 5.47
C ASP A 86 8.23 -10.50 3.99
N GLY A 87 6.92 -10.55 3.73
CA GLY A 87 6.37 -10.55 2.37
C GLY A 87 6.67 -9.26 1.59
N PHE A 88 6.86 -8.13 2.28
CA PHE A 88 7.16 -6.85 1.67
C PHE A 88 8.60 -6.79 1.15
N MET A 89 9.56 -7.32 1.91
CA MET A 89 10.94 -7.51 1.50
C MET A 89 11.06 -8.53 0.37
N LYS A 90 10.45 -9.72 0.52
CA LYS A 90 10.45 -10.78 -0.50
C LYS A 90 10.04 -10.26 -1.88
N LYS A 91 8.94 -9.51 -1.93
CA LYS A 91 8.41 -8.93 -3.17
C LYS A 91 9.41 -8.02 -3.89
N ARG A 92 10.21 -7.24 -3.15
CA ARG A 92 11.20 -6.29 -3.73
C ARG A 92 12.46 -6.98 -4.18
N ILE A 93 12.93 -7.97 -3.42
CA ILE A 93 14.06 -8.82 -3.81
C ILE A 93 13.72 -9.54 -5.13
N THR A 94 12.53 -10.14 -5.22
CA THR A 94 12.06 -10.76 -6.47
C THR A 94 11.96 -9.74 -7.61
N GLY A 95 11.47 -8.53 -7.35
CA GLY A 95 11.41 -7.46 -8.36
C GLY A 95 12.80 -7.08 -8.90
N LEU A 96 13.80 -6.96 -8.03
CA LEU A 96 15.19 -6.68 -8.41
C LEU A 96 15.78 -7.83 -9.24
N GLN A 97 15.59 -9.08 -8.81
CA GLN A 97 16.06 -10.26 -9.53
C GLN A 97 15.47 -10.34 -10.94
N LEU A 98 14.15 -10.18 -11.07
CA LEU A 98 13.46 -10.16 -12.36
C LEU A 98 13.96 -9.04 -13.26
N THR A 99 14.27 -7.87 -12.69
CA THR A 99 14.85 -6.74 -13.43
C THR A 99 16.24 -7.09 -13.96
N LYS A 100 17.12 -7.65 -13.12
CA LYS A 100 18.45 -8.14 -13.54
C LYS A 100 18.32 -9.13 -14.69
N GLU A 101 17.55 -10.19 -14.49
CA GLU A 101 17.37 -11.26 -15.48
C GLU A 101 16.84 -10.72 -16.81
N SER A 102 15.89 -9.78 -16.76
CA SER A 102 15.30 -9.21 -17.95
C SER A 102 16.26 -8.30 -18.71
N LEU A 103 17.00 -7.43 -18.00
CA LEU A 103 17.86 -6.40 -18.61
C LEU A 103 19.21 -6.95 -19.08
N CYS A 104 19.71 -8.03 -18.46
CA CYS A 104 20.96 -8.70 -18.82
C CYS A 104 20.81 -9.78 -19.90
N GLY A 105 19.58 -10.06 -20.37
CA GLY A 105 19.34 -11.09 -21.38
C GLY A 105 19.96 -10.75 -22.75
N SER A 106 20.72 -11.68 -23.33
CA SER A 106 21.43 -11.49 -24.59
C SER A 106 20.54 -11.18 -25.80
N GLU A 107 19.31 -11.70 -25.81
CA GLU A 107 18.34 -11.51 -26.91
C GLU A 107 17.47 -10.25 -26.74
N LEU A 108 17.56 -9.56 -25.59
CA LEU A 108 16.71 -8.41 -25.27
C LEU A 108 16.84 -7.26 -26.27
N LYS A 109 18.05 -7.04 -26.81
CA LYS A 109 18.34 -5.94 -27.72
C LYS A 109 17.48 -5.99 -28.98
N GLU A 110 17.33 -7.17 -29.57
CA GLU A 110 16.54 -7.34 -30.80
C GLU A 110 15.05 -7.10 -30.50
N ASP A 111 14.56 -7.66 -29.40
CA ASP A 111 13.18 -7.49 -28.96
C ASP A 111 12.86 -6.02 -28.62
N LEU A 112 13.82 -5.25 -28.08
CA LEU A 112 13.68 -3.83 -27.79
C LEU A 112 13.65 -2.95 -29.05
N ASN A 113 14.35 -3.36 -30.12
CA ASN A 113 14.20 -2.67 -31.41
C ASN A 113 12.79 -2.87 -31.97
N ILE A 114 12.26 -4.09 -31.88
CA ILE A 114 10.88 -4.37 -32.27
C ILE A 114 9.92 -3.53 -31.42
N TRP A 115 10.08 -3.54 -30.09
CA TRP A 115 9.30 -2.72 -29.15
C TRP A 115 9.28 -1.25 -29.55
N LYS A 116 10.44 -0.67 -29.82
CA LYS A 116 10.57 0.72 -30.28
C LYS A 116 9.77 0.97 -31.56
N ASP A 117 9.88 0.10 -32.54
CA ASP A 117 9.26 0.30 -33.86
C ASP A 117 7.73 0.17 -33.80
N CYS A 118 7.19 -0.64 -32.89
CA CYS A 118 5.74 -0.81 -32.70
C CYS A 118 5.14 0.08 -31.61
N PHE A 119 5.96 0.72 -30.76
CA PHE A 119 5.48 1.63 -29.72
C PHE A 119 4.69 2.78 -30.34
N ASN A 120 3.45 2.97 -29.89
CA ASN A 120 2.57 4.01 -30.43
C ASN A 120 2.67 5.31 -29.59
N PRO A 121 3.39 6.34 -30.04
CA PRO A 121 3.57 7.58 -29.28
C PRO A 121 2.27 8.38 -29.12
N LYS A 122 1.31 8.23 -30.04
CA LYS A 122 0.00 8.89 -29.92
C LYS A 122 -0.82 8.29 -28.78
N VAL A 123 -0.86 6.95 -28.70
CA VAL A 123 -1.52 6.23 -27.59
C VAL A 123 -0.89 6.60 -26.26
N PHE A 124 0.44 6.67 -26.20
CA PHE A 124 1.15 7.09 -24.99
C PHE A 124 0.77 8.51 -24.55
N ALA A 125 0.83 9.47 -25.47
CA ALA A 125 0.53 10.88 -25.17
C ALA A 125 -0.94 11.08 -24.76
N GLU A 126 -1.87 10.43 -25.45
CA GLU A 126 -3.30 10.49 -25.13
C GLU A 126 -3.60 9.85 -23.77
N CYS A 127 -3.03 8.68 -23.49
CA CYS A 127 -3.17 8.02 -22.19
C CYS A 127 -2.63 8.90 -21.06
N LYS A 128 -1.43 9.47 -21.21
CA LYS A 128 -0.83 10.34 -20.19
C LYS A 128 -1.68 11.59 -19.94
N LYS A 129 -2.19 12.21 -21.01
CA LYS A 129 -3.11 13.34 -20.91
C LYS A 129 -4.37 12.96 -20.12
N ASN A 130 -4.97 11.80 -20.42
CA ASN A 130 -6.15 11.31 -19.71
C ASN A 130 -5.86 11.04 -18.22
N VAL A 131 -4.69 10.49 -17.89
CA VAL A 131 -4.22 10.32 -16.51
C VAL A 131 -4.13 11.67 -15.80
N GLU A 132 -3.45 12.66 -16.39
CA GLU A 132 -3.29 13.99 -15.81
C GLU A 132 -4.64 14.70 -15.59
N GLU A 133 -5.52 14.66 -16.60
CA GLU A 133 -6.87 15.23 -16.50
C GLU A 133 -7.70 14.55 -15.41
N ARG A 134 -7.58 13.23 -15.24
CA ARG A 134 -8.29 12.50 -14.19
C ARG A 134 -7.77 12.82 -12.79
N LEU A 135 -6.45 12.87 -12.61
CA LEU A 135 -5.86 13.24 -11.32
C LEU A 135 -6.23 14.68 -10.93
N ASN A 136 -6.29 15.60 -11.88
CA ASN A 136 -6.80 16.97 -11.62
C ASN A 136 -8.25 16.96 -11.12
N LYS A 137 -9.11 16.12 -11.68
CA LYS A 137 -10.51 16.01 -11.22
C LYS A 137 -10.59 15.41 -9.82
N LEU A 138 -9.81 14.37 -9.52
CA LEU A 138 -9.75 13.76 -8.19
C LEU A 138 -9.32 14.78 -7.12
N GLU A 139 -8.38 15.67 -7.44
CA GLU A 139 -8.00 16.77 -6.54
C GLU A 139 -9.10 17.81 -6.38
N GLN A 140 -9.73 18.23 -7.48
CA GLN A 140 -10.84 19.19 -7.43
C GLN A 140 -12.01 18.66 -6.60
N ASP A 141 -12.18 17.34 -6.56
CA ASP A 141 -13.23 16.65 -5.83
C ASP A 141 -12.88 16.39 -4.36
N GLY A 142 -11.62 16.65 -3.96
CA GLY A 142 -11.12 16.40 -2.61
C GLY A 142 -10.80 14.93 -2.32
N ALA A 143 -10.78 14.07 -3.34
CA ALA A 143 -10.43 12.65 -3.19
C ALA A 143 -8.92 12.43 -3.13
N LEU A 144 -8.15 13.25 -3.85
CA LEU A 144 -6.71 13.16 -3.93
C LEU A 144 -6.08 14.41 -3.32
N ASP A 145 -5.17 14.20 -2.36
CA ASP A 145 -4.34 15.28 -1.84
C ASP A 145 -3.21 15.63 -2.82
N VAL A 146 -2.88 16.92 -2.91
CA VAL A 146 -1.86 17.47 -3.81
C VAL A 146 -0.43 17.06 -3.35
N THR A 147 -0.28 16.49 -2.16
CA THR A 147 1.00 15.97 -1.64
C THR A 147 1.44 14.67 -2.34
N GLY A 148 2.50 14.01 -1.86
CA GLY A 148 3.30 13.01 -2.59
C GLY A 148 2.54 11.87 -3.31
N ASP A 149 1.29 11.58 -2.92
CA ASP A 149 0.46 10.57 -3.61
C ASP A 149 0.10 10.97 -5.05
N ARG A 150 -0.18 12.24 -5.34
CA ARG A 150 -0.42 12.71 -6.72
C ARG A 150 0.80 12.44 -7.62
N LEU A 151 2.00 12.75 -7.12
CA LEU A 151 3.24 12.54 -7.86
C LEU A 151 3.44 11.05 -8.15
N CYS A 152 3.24 10.19 -7.14
CA CYS A 152 3.36 8.75 -7.29
C CYS A 152 2.33 8.16 -8.26
N ARG A 153 1.06 8.54 -8.15
CA ARG A 153 0.01 8.11 -9.08
C ARG A 153 0.30 8.55 -10.50
N ASN A 154 0.66 9.83 -10.71
CA ASN A 154 0.99 10.34 -12.04
C ASN A 154 2.14 9.55 -12.66
N ARG A 155 3.22 9.35 -11.91
CA ARG A 155 4.40 8.61 -12.38
C ARG A 155 4.07 7.15 -12.70
N SER A 156 3.42 6.45 -11.78
CA SER A 156 3.10 5.02 -11.89
C SER A 156 2.10 4.74 -13.02
N LEU A 157 1.02 5.52 -13.10
CA LEU A 157 0.02 5.40 -14.18
C LEU A 157 0.58 5.85 -15.54
N SER A 158 1.48 6.83 -15.58
CA SER A 158 2.20 7.19 -16.81
C SER A 158 3.06 6.02 -17.34
N PHE A 159 3.65 5.22 -16.45
CA PHE A 159 4.37 4.02 -16.88
C PHE A 159 3.44 2.92 -17.41
N GLN A 160 2.24 2.80 -16.87
CA GLN A 160 1.21 1.93 -17.45
C GLN A 160 0.83 2.37 -18.86
N CYS A 161 0.73 3.67 -19.12
CA CYS A 161 0.52 4.21 -20.46
C CYS A 161 1.62 3.79 -21.45
N ALA A 162 2.88 3.68 -21.00
CA ALA A 162 3.97 3.20 -21.85
C ALA A 162 3.78 1.72 -22.22
N LEU A 163 3.35 0.88 -21.27
CA LEU A 163 3.01 -0.52 -21.56
C LEU A 163 1.83 -0.64 -22.52
N GLN A 164 0.80 0.19 -22.34
CA GLN A 164 -0.37 0.24 -23.24
C GLN A 164 0.02 0.65 -24.67
N ALA A 165 0.93 1.61 -24.81
CA ALA A 165 1.43 2.06 -26.11
C ALA A 165 2.19 0.97 -26.87
N GLY A 166 2.76 -0.02 -26.18
CA GLY A 166 3.39 -1.20 -26.77
C GLY A 166 2.49 -2.45 -26.83
N ALA A 167 1.22 -2.38 -26.42
CA ALA A 167 0.33 -3.55 -26.40
C ALA A 167 0.03 -4.12 -27.80
N GLY A 168 0.16 -3.31 -28.85
CA GLY A 168 -0.01 -3.73 -30.25
C GLY A 168 1.22 -4.39 -30.88
N CYS A 169 2.31 -4.56 -30.12
CA CYS A 169 3.53 -5.15 -30.62
C CYS A 169 3.41 -6.67 -30.89
N PRO A 170 4.18 -7.21 -31.85
CA PRO A 170 4.15 -8.64 -32.15
C PRO A 170 4.70 -9.47 -30.98
N GLN A 171 4.34 -10.75 -30.91
CA GLN A 171 4.76 -11.67 -29.83
C GLN A 171 6.29 -11.73 -29.60
N LYS A 172 7.09 -11.49 -30.65
CA LYS A 172 8.55 -11.40 -30.52
C LYS A 172 9.01 -10.27 -29.58
N ALA A 173 8.24 -9.19 -29.44
CA ALA A 173 8.54 -8.10 -28.52
C ALA A 173 8.10 -8.38 -27.06
N GLU A 174 7.50 -9.54 -26.77
CA GLU A 174 6.94 -9.83 -25.44
C GLU A 174 8.02 -9.82 -24.34
N ARG A 175 9.24 -10.26 -24.66
CA ARG A 175 10.37 -10.18 -23.71
C ARG A 175 10.73 -8.73 -23.38
N ALA A 176 10.74 -7.86 -24.39
CA ALA A 176 10.97 -6.43 -24.21
C ALA A 176 9.84 -5.80 -23.37
N ARG A 177 8.58 -6.14 -23.63
CA ARG A 177 7.44 -5.71 -22.80
C ARG A 177 7.64 -6.10 -21.33
N LYS A 178 8.01 -7.36 -21.08
CA LYS A 178 8.29 -7.85 -19.72
C LYS A 178 9.49 -7.16 -19.07
N ALA A 179 10.55 -6.87 -19.83
CA ALA A 179 11.69 -6.12 -19.31
C ALA A 179 11.31 -4.68 -18.91
N VAL A 180 10.50 -4.01 -19.73
CA VAL A 180 9.94 -2.69 -19.42
C VAL A 180 9.08 -2.77 -18.16
N GLU A 181 8.19 -3.76 -18.07
CA GLU A 181 7.31 -3.98 -16.91
C GLU A 181 8.10 -4.25 -15.61
N ASN A 182 9.11 -5.13 -15.66
CA ASN A 182 9.96 -5.44 -14.51
C ASN A 182 10.75 -4.22 -14.04
N TYR A 183 11.34 -3.47 -14.98
CA TYR A 183 12.05 -2.23 -14.64
C TYR A 183 11.13 -1.17 -14.02
N ILE A 184 9.92 -0.98 -14.57
CA ILE A 184 8.91 -0.08 -13.98
C ILE A 184 8.60 -0.49 -12.53
N ASN A 185 8.36 -1.79 -12.29
CA ASN A 185 8.03 -2.29 -10.97
C ASN A 185 9.18 -2.06 -9.97
N ALA A 186 10.43 -2.34 -10.35
CA ALA A 186 11.58 -2.05 -9.50
C ALA A 186 11.77 -0.54 -9.25
N LEU A 187 11.53 0.29 -10.26
CA LEU A 187 11.59 1.75 -10.12
C LEU A 187 10.51 2.29 -9.17
N MET A 188 9.31 1.69 -9.16
CA MET A 188 8.26 2.05 -8.21
C MET A 188 8.61 1.61 -6.79
N ASP A 189 9.03 0.35 -6.63
CA ASP A 189 9.44 -0.20 -5.34
C ASP A 189 10.55 0.63 -4.64
N THR A 190 11.48 1.21 -5.43
CA THR A 190 12.56 2.08 -4.93
C THR A 190 12.11 3.49 -4.59
N SER A 191 11.18 4.04 -5.36
CA SER A 191 10.63 5.38 -5.14
C SER A 191 9.60 5.45 -3.99
N ILE A 192 9.30 4.33 -3.33
CA ILE A 192 8.26 4.19 -2.29
C ILE A 192 6.83 4.37 -2.85
N CYS A 193 6.68 4.69 -4.14
CA CYS A 193 5.39 4.70 -4.82
C CYS A 193 4.84 3.27 -5.02
N ARG A 194 3.51 3.14 -5.07
CA ARG A 194 2.88 1.86 -5.41
C ARG A 194 3.08 1.51 -6.89
N ARG A 195 3.13 0.21 -7.20
CA ARG A 195 3.23 -0.29 -8.57
C ARG A 195 1.99 0.10 -9.38
N PRO A 196 2.06 0.15 -10.72
CA PRO A 196 0.90 0.58 -11.52
C PRO A 196 -0.34 -0.29 -11.30
N THR A 197 -0.15 -1.60 -11.14
CA THR A 197 -1.24 -2.56 -10.85
C THR A 197 -1.89 -2.35 -9.49
N GLU A 198 -1.23 -1.68 -8.56
CA GLU A 198 -1.78 -1.38 -7.23
C GLU A 198 -2.60 -0.09 -7.26
N TYR A 199 -2.25 0.87 -8.11
CA TYR A 199 -3.06 2.07 -8.33
C TYR A 199 -4.28 1.85 -9.24
N ALA A 200 -4.36 0.67 -9.88
CA ALA A 200 -5.52 0.29 -10.66
C ALA A 200 -6.81 0.22 -9.82
N CYS A 201 -6.69 -0.19 -8.55
CA CYS A 201 -7.77 -0.17 -7.57
C CYS A 201 -7.57 1.02 -6.64
N GLU A 202 -8.49 2.00 -6.68
CA GLU A 202 -8.42 3.21 -5.84
C GLU A 202 -9.27 3.07 -4.59
N ASP A 203 -9.20 1.91 -3.94
CA ASP A 203 -9.93 1.63 -2.71
C ASP A 203 -9.53 2.62 -1.60
N ASP A 204 -8.27 3.03 -1.55
CA ASP A 204 -7.76 3.98 -0.59
C ASP A 204 -8.38 5.37 -0.75
N LEU A 205 -8.45 5.90 -1.98
CA LEU A 205 -9.15 7.16 -2.24
C LEU A 205 -10.65 7.04 -1.91
N PHE A 206 -11.26 5.91 -2.27
CA PHE A 206 -12.66 5.64 -1.97
C PHE A 206 -12.90 5.68 -0.46
N ARG A 207 -12.14 4.89 0.31
CA ARG A 207 -12.25 4.83 1.77
C ARG A 207 -11.99 6.19 2.40
N ASN A 208 -11.01 6.94 1.93
CA ASN A 208 -10.70 8.28 2.44
C ASN A 208 -11.87 9.26 2.27
N CYS A 209 -12.57 9.21 1.13
CA CYS A 209 -13.78 10.01 0.93
C CYS A 209 -14.83 9.72 2.02
N TYR A 210 -15.09 8.44 2.33
CA TYR A 210 -16.06 8.06 3.36
C TYR A 210 -15.54 8.28 4.79
N TRP A 211 -14.24 8.12 5.03
CA TRP A 211 -13.61 8.30 6.34
C TRP A 211 -13.68 9.73 6.87
N SER A 212 -13.77 10.72 5.98
CA SER A 212 -13.97 12.12 6.37
C SER A 212 -15.24 12.35 7.20
N VAL A 213 -16.24 11.45 7.12
CA VAL A 213 -17.53 11.61 7.79
C VAL A 213 -17.52 11.12 9.24
N PRO A 214 -16.90 10.00 9.62
CA PRO A 214 -16.75 9.65 11.02
C PRO A 214 -15.44 10.15 11.66
N ASP A 215 -14.51 10.80 10.93
CA ASP A 215 -13.24 11.27 11.52
C ASP A 215 -13.47 12.38 12.56
N PRO A 216 -13.17 12.12 13.86
CA PRO A 216 -13.39 13.07 14.94
C PRO A 216 -12.52 14.34 14.83
N ARG A 217 -11.49 14.34 13.97
CA ARG A 217 -10.67 15.50 13.64
C ARG A 217 -11.33 16.42 12.62
N VAL A 218 -12.28 15.90 11.83
CA VAL A 218 -13.08 16.64 10.85
C VAL A 218 -14.35 17.16 11.51
N TRP A 219 -15.02 16.33 12.32
CA TRP A 219 -16.02 16.74 13.31
C TRP A 219 -16.23 15.60 14.33
N GLN A 220 -16.37 15.93 15.62
CA GLN A 220 -16.32 14.92 16.69
C GLN A 220 -17.57 14.05 16.70
N LEU A 221 -17.37 12.76 16.39
CA LEU A 221 -18.08 11.71 17.11
C LEU A 221 -17.54 11.67 18.56
N PRO A 222 -18.42 11.43 19.54
CA PRO A 222 -19.79 10.94 19.37
C PRO A 222 -20.83 12.00 19.02
N MET A 223 -21.92 11.54 18.37
CA MET A 223 -23.13 12.32 18.06
C MET A 223 -23.80 12.95 19.29
N PHE A 224 -23.34 12.60 20.50
CA PHE A 224 -23.92 13.04 21.75
C PHE A 224 -22.86 13.41 22.80
N PRO A 225 -23.01 14.56 23.47
CA PRO A 225 -23.95 15.63 23.14
C PRO A 225 -23.43 16.46 21.94
N SER A 226 -24.04 16.37 20.77
CA SER A 226 -23.81 17.28 19.64
C SER A 226 -24.91 18.35 19.59
N GLY A 227 -24.53 19.60 19.28
CA GLY A 227 -25.46 20.68 19.02
C GLY A 227 -25.94 20.70 17.57
N ALA A 228 -26.87 21.62 17.27
CA ALA A 228 -27.41 21.80 15.93
C ALA A 228 -26.32 22.17 14.90
N ASP A 229 -25.32 22.95 15.33
CA ASP A 229 -24.22 23.41 14.48
C ASP A 229 -23.28 22.26 14.10
N GLU A 230 -22.94 21.38 15.06
CA GLU A 230 -22.11 20.19 14.81
C GLU A 230 -22.81 19.19 13.87
N LEU A 231 -24.11 18.97 14.07
CA LEU A 231 -24.91 18.11 13.18
C LEU A 231 -25.03 18.70 11.77
N ALA A 232 -25.17 20.02 11.65
CA ALA A 232 -25.20 20.69 10.36
C ALA A 232 -23.86 20.56 9.61
N GLU A 233 -22.72 20.72 10.31
CA GLU A 233 -21.40 20.51 9.70
C GLU A 233 -21.21 19.04 9.30
N GLY A 234 -21.60 18.08 10.14
CA GLY A 234 -21.58 16.66 9.80
C GLY A 234 -22.40 16.34 8.55
N CYS A 235 -23.62 16.88 8.43
CA CYS A 235 -24.44 16.74 7.23
C CYS A 235 -23.78 17.35 5.99
N LYS A 236 -23.14 18.52 6.12
CA LYS A 236 -22.43 19.18 5.01
C LYS A 236 -21.24 18.34 4.53
N VAL A 237 -20.44 17.80 5.44
CA VAL A 237 -19.34 16.88 5.11
C VAL A 237 -19.90 15.62 4.43
N ALA A 238 -20.96 15.04 4.96
CA ALA A 238 -21.58 13.84 4.38
C ALA A 238 -22.13 14.08 2.96
N LYS A 239 -22.73 15.25 2.69
CA LYS A 239 -23.19 15.66 1.35
C LYS A 239 -22.04 15.88 0.36
N SER A 240 -20.80 16.04 0.81
CA SER A 240 -19.64 16.20 -0.06
C SER A 240 -19.11 14.87 -0.61
N VAL A 241 -19.38 13.75 0.07
CA VAL A 241 -18.85 12.41 -0.29
C VAL A 241 -19.19 11.98 -1.71
N PRO A 242 -20.44 12.13 -2.23
CA PRO A 242 -20.73 11.79 -3.62
C PRO A 242 -19.92 12.58 -4.64
N THR A 243 -19.53 13.82 -4.31
CA THR A 243 -18.62 14.61 -5.17
C THR A 243 -17.21 14.04 -5.11
N CYS A 244 -16.72 13.72 -3.91
CA CYS A 244 -15.41 13.10 -3.69
C CYS A 244 -15.24 11.80 -4.48
N THR A 245 -16.22 10.89 -4.41
CA THR A 245 -16.08 9.55 -5.01
C THR A 245 -16.33 9.51 -6.52
N ARG A 246 -16.86 10.57 -7.15
CA ARG A 246 -17.39 10.52 -8.52
C ARG A 246 -16.38 10.12 -9.60
N ASN A 247 -15.09 10.36 -9.39
CA ASN A 247 -13.99 10.05 -10.32
C ASN A 247 -13.07 8.91 -9.83
N VAL A 248 -13.37 8.34 -8.66
CA VAL A 248 -12.60 7.25 -8.06
C VAL A 248 -12.96 5.94 -8.77
N GLN A 249 -11.94 5.16 -9.15
CA GLN A 249 -12.08 3.91 -9.90
C GLN A 249 -11.89 2.70 -8.99
N ILE A 250 -12.94 1.88 -8.89
CA ILE A 250 -12.94 0.63 -8.11
C ILE A 250 -13.17 -0.61 -8.98
N GLU A 251 -13.29 -0.43 -10.30
CA GLU A 251 -13.63 -1.49 -11.27
C GLU A 251 -12.51 -2.52 -11.42
N GLN A 252 -11.26 -2.13 -11.16
CA GLN A 252 -10.11 -3.04 -11.22
C GLN A 252 -9.75 -3.63 -9.85
N CYS A 253 -10.52 -3.32 -8.81
CA CYS A 253 -10.38 -3.99 -7.52
C CYS A 253 -10.80 -5.47 -7.61
N SER A 254 -10.39 -6.27 -6.63
CA SER A 254 -10.88 -7.64 -6.52
C SER A 254 -12.39 -7.67 -6.30
N GLU A 255 -13.08 -8.75 -6.69
CA GLU A 255 -14.53 -8.85 -6.48
C GLU A 255 -14.94 -8.77 -5.01
N GLN A 256 -14.14 -9.36 -4.11
CA GLN A 256 -14.34 -9.26 -2.67
C GLN A 256 -14.25 -7.81 -2.19
N GLU A 257 -13.28 -7.07 -2.71
CA GLU A 257 -13.09 -5.66 -2.36
C GLU A 257 -14.21 -4.77 -2.91
N LYS A 258 -14.66 -5.00 -4.16
CA LYS A 258 -15.83 -4.30 -4.69
C LYS A 258 -17.07 -4.51 -3.84
N ILE A 259 -17.33 -5.75 -3.38
CA ILE A 259 -18.45 -6.06 -2.51
C ILE A 259 -18.35 -5.27 -1.20
N TYR A 260 -17.15 -5.24 -0.60
CA TYR A 260 -16.90 -4.46 0.60
C TYR A 260 -17.14 -2.97 0.38
N LEU A 261 -16.55 -2.36 -0.65
CA LEU A 261 -16.65 -0.92 -0.93
C LEU A 261 -18.11 -0.51 -1.21
N ARG A 262 -18.87 -1.34 -1.94
CA ARG A 262 -20.31 -1.12 -2.15
C ARG A 262 -21.12 -1.24 -0.86
N THR A 263 -20.73 -2.13 0.04
CA THR A 263 -21.37 -2.25 1.36
C THR A 263 -21.13 -0.98 2.20
N VAL A 264 -19.93 -0.41 2.13
CA VAL A 264 -19.60 0.87 2.76
C VAL A 264 -20.46 2.00 2.18
N GLU A 265 -20.56 2.10 0.85
CA GLU A 265 -21.42 3.08 0.17
C GLU A 265 -22.90 2.95 0.56
N ASP A 266 -23.44 1.72 0.59
CA ASP A 266 -24.83 1.47 0.98
C ASP A 266 -25.08 1.75 2.48
N GLY A 267 -24.11 1.45 3.34
CA GLY A 267 -24.13 1.83 4.75
C GLY A 267 -24.16 3.35 4.90
N PHE A 268 -23.26 4.02 4.22
CA PHE A 268 -23.12 5.48 4.25
C PHE A 268 -24.38 6.19 3.78
N ARG A 269 -24.97 5.77 2.67
CA ARG A 269 -26.20 6.37 2.13
C ARG A 269 -27.34 6.38 3.16
N ARG A 270 -27.47 5.31 3.95
CA ARG A 270 -28.47 5.23 5.03
C ARG A 270 -28.15 6.21 6.18
N SER A 271 -26.88 6.33 6.53
CA SER A 271 -26.42 7.29 7.54
C SER A 271 -26.60 8.74 7.08
N LEU A 272 -26.37 9.04 5.81
CA LEU A 272 -26.53 10.37 5.22
C LEU A 272 -27.97 10.87 5.36
N ASP A 273 -28.95 10.05 4.98
CA ASP A 273 -30.38 10.41 5.08
C ASP A 273 -30.77 10.72 6.53
N SER A 274 -30.22 9.97 7.48
CA SER A 274 -30.50 10.14 8.91
C SER A 274 -29.79 11.38 9.48
N LEU A 275 -28.51 11.57 9.17
CA LEU A 275 -27.68 12.69 9.63
C LEU A 275 -28.16 14.04 9.08
N CYS A 276 -28.72 14.04 7.87
CA CYS A 276 -29.21 15.23 7.20
C CYS A 276 -30.73 15.44 7.35
N ASP A 277 -31.42 14.70 8.22
CA ASP A 277 -32.84 14.91 8.49
C ASP A 277 -33.05 16.27 9.20
N GLU A 278 -33.97 17.08 8.68
CA GLU A 278 -34.26 18.43 9.20
C GLU A 278 -34.76 18.42 10.66
N LYS A 279 -35.29 17.29 11.14
CA LYS A 279 -35.76 17.10 12.52
C LYS A 279 -34.66 16.61 13.46
N LEU A 280 -33.51 16.19 12.93
CA LEU A 280 -32.43 15.66 13.74
C LEU A 280 -31.92 16.67 14.79
N PRO A 281 -31.70 17.96 14.48
CA PRO A 281 -31.24 18.93 15.49
C PRO A 281 -32.21 19.07 16.67
N ALA A 282 -33.52 19.19 16.41
CA ALA A 282 -34.52 19.29 17.46
C ALA A 282 -34.64 17.99 18.28
N SER A 283 -34.52 16.84 17.61
CA SER A 283 -34.55 15.52 18.27
C SER A 283 -33.30 15.30 19.13
N ALA A 284 -32.13 15.75 18.66
CA ALA A 284 -30.88 15.70 19.40
C ALA A 284 -30.90 16.62 20.63
N GLU A 285 -31.51 17.81 20.53
CA GLU A 285 -31.70 18.70 21.70
C GLU A 285 -32.55 18.03 22.79
N VAL A 286 -33.68 17.40 22.41
CA VAL A 286 -34.52 16.64 23.35
C VAL A 286 -33.74 15.46 23.93
N TRP A 287 -33.01 14.71 23.11
CA TRP A 287 -32.19 13.59 23.56
C TRP A 287 -31.10 14.04 24.54
N ASN A 288 -30.37 15.11 24.23
CA ASN A 288 -29.33 15.70 25.08
C ASN A 288 -29.88 16.13 26.45
N ASN A 289 -31.11 16.65 26.50
CA ASN A 289 -31.78 17.00 27.75
C ASN A 289 -32.22 15.77 28.56
N CYS A 290 -32.51 14.64 27.90
CA CYS A 290 -32.82 13.37 28.55
C CYS A 290 -31.56 12.56 28.93
N LEU A 291 -30.42 12.85 28.32
CA LEU A 291 -29.17 12.13 28.49
C LEU A 291 -28.66 12.29 29.93
N ASN A 292 -28.54 11.19 30.66
CA ASN A 292 -27.91 11.21 31.97
C ASN A 292 -26.39 11.28 31.81
N LEU A 293 -25.85 12.49 31.76
CA LEU A 293 -24.42 12.76 31.59
C LEU A 293 -23.55 12.11 32.67
N GLU A 294 -24.07 11.96 33.89
CA GLU A 294 -23.34 11.29 34.98
C GLU A 294 -23.26 9.78 34.74
N ALA A 295 -24.34 9.16 34.27
CA ALA A 295 -24.35 7.75 33.88
C ALA A 295 -23.43 7.48 32.69
N LEU A 296 -23.48 8.34 31.66
CA LEU A 296 -22.59 8.25 30.49
C LEU A 296 -21.12 8.37 30.93
N LYS A 297 -20.77 9.40 31.69
CA LYS A 297 -19.41 9.60 32.22
C LYS A 297 -18.95 8.42 33.07
N ASN A 298 -19.82 7.89 33.93
CA ASN A 298 -19.52 6.71 34.74
C ASN A 298 -19.33 5.45 33.88
N CYS A 299 -20.07 5.31 32.79
CA CYS A 299 -19.88 4.21 31.84
C CYS A 299 -18.55 4.34 31.10
N THR A 300 -18.28 5.50 30.48
CA THR A 300 -17.03 5.75 29.75
C THR A 300 -15.79 5.64 30.66
N SER A 301 -15.88 6.06 31.93
CA SER A 301 -14.77 5.93 32.90
C SER A 301 -14.41 4.48 33.26
N LYS A 302 -15.33 3.52 33.02
CA LYS A 302 -15.09 2.09 33.25
C LYS A 302 -14.42 1.41 32.06
N ILE A 303 -14.32 2.10 30.91
CA ILE A 303 -13.50 1.66 29.78
C ILE A 303 -12.03 1.79 30.22
N GLN A 304 -11.33 0.66 30.37
CA GLN A 304 -10.00 0.61 30.98
C GLN A 304 -8.94 1.37 30.17
N TYR A 305 -8.01 2.04 30.87
CA TYR A 305 -6.78 2.63 30.33
C TYR A 305 -5.53 2.01 31.01
N PRO A 306 -4.44 1.70 30.29
CA PRO A 306 -4.29 1.82 28.84
C PRO A 306 -5.19 0.82 28.14
N ARG A 307 -5.76 1.27 27.03
CA ARG A 307 -6.58 0.47 26.13
C ARG A 307 -5.63 -0.54 25.49
N ASN A 308 -5.45 -1.68 26.18
CA ASN A 308 -4.63 -2.79 25.72
C ASN A 308 -5.56 -3.99 25.70
N PHE A 309 -6.27 -4.15 24.59
CA PHE A 309 -7.19 -5.27 24.39
C PHE A 309 -6.43 -6.57 24.07
N GLY A 310 -5.10 -6.57 24.19
CA GLY A 310 -4.24 -7.63 23.65
C GLY A 310 -4.26 -7.66 22.12
N ILE A 311 -4.76 -6.60 21.47
CA ILE A 311 -4.82 -6.46 20.03
C ILE A 311 -3.50 -5.82 19.59
N LYS A 312 -2.73 -6.54 18.77
CA LYS A 312 -1.42 -6.05 18.27
C LYS A 312 -1.55 -5.02 17.15
N ASP A 313 -2.71 -4.95 16.51
CA ASP A 313 -3.00 -4.03 15.41
C ASP A 313 -3.59 -2.72 15.98
N PRO A 314 -2.87 -1.58 15.84
CA PRO A 314 -3.33 -0.29 16.37
C PRO A 314 -4.69 0.18 15.80
N TYR A 315 -5.03 -0.21 14.57
CA TYR A 315 -6.32 0.15 13.96
C TYR A 315 -7.46 -0.67 14.56
N LEU A 316 -7.27 -1.97 14.73
CA LEU A 316 -8.28 -2.83 15.37
C LEU A 316 -8.44 -2.50 16.85
N GLU A 317 -7.37 -2.09 17.51
CA GLU A 317 -7.43 -1.56 18.88
C GLU A 317 -8.29 -0.29 18.90
N THR A 318 -8.04 0.68 18.03
CA THR A 318 -8.85 1.91 17.92
C THR A 318 -10.32 1.60 17.63
N CYS A 319 -10.64 0.73 16.66
CA CYS A 319 -12.02 0.32 16.39
C CYS A 319 -12.70 -0.32 17.61
N ARG A 320 -11.95 -1.09 18.40
CA ARG A 320 -12.47 -1.74 19.61
C ARG A 320 -12.75 -0.73 20.72
N GLU A 321 -11.91 0.28 20.84
CA GLU A 321 -12.14 1.42 21.75
C GLU A 321 -13.41 2.18 21.41
N GLU A 322 -13.62 2.45 20.12
CA GLU A 322 -14.83 3.11 19.60
C GLU A 322 -16.08 2.24 19.86
N GLU A 323 -16.01 0.92 19.62
CA GLU A 323 -17.10 -0.02 19.91
C GLU A 323 -17.52 -0.01 21.39
N GLU A 324 -16.55 -0.05 22.32
CA GLU A 324 -16.85 -0.02 23.76
C GLU A 324 -17.38 1.35 24.21
N THR A 325 -16.97 2.43 23.54
CA THR A 325 -17.49 3.78 23.80
C THR A 325 -18.95 3.90 23.36
N LEU A 326 -19.27 3.40 22.16
CA LEU A 326 -20.65 3.38 21.63
C LEU A 326 -21.62 2.56 22.49
N LYS A 327 -21.16 1.57 23.26
CA LYS A 327 -22.03 0.82 24.21
C LYS A 327 -22.52 1.67 25.37
N CYS A 328 -21.86 2.79 25.66
CA CYS A 328 -22.22 3.69 26.74
C CYS A 328 -23.21 4.78 26.32
N GLU A 329 -23.30 5.08 25.02
CA GLU A 329 -24.14 6.12 24.41
C GLU A 329 -25.55 5.62 24.07
#